data_AF-A0A4V3S027-F1
#
_entry.id   AF-A0A4V3S027-F1
#
_cell.length_a   1.000
_cell.length_b   1.000
_cell.length_c   1.000
_cell.angle_alpha   90.00
_cell.angle_beta   90.00
_cell.angle_gamma   90.00
#
_symmetry.space_group_name_H-M   'P 1'
#
loop_
_entity.id
_entity.type
_entity.pdbx_description
1 polymer ?
#
loop_
_entity_poly.entity_id
_entity_poly.type
_entity_poly.pdbx_seq_one_letter_code
_entity_poly.pdbx_strand_id
1 'polypeptide(L)'
;MEKINLLKVSPETRKIMKQQAIGLKKKHVKHKEIAETLNISIQTVDRISSAYKKEGAKCLKEKKRGRKLGEKCQLTPAQESLIYR
;
A
#
# COMPACT_ATOMS: atom_id res chain seq x y z
N MET A 1 2.43 15.31 -18.09
CA MET A 1 3.20 14.21 -17.47
C MET A 1 2.24 13.21 -16.85
N GLU A 2 2.41 11.93 -17.13
CA GLU A 2 1.63 10.88 -16.47
C GLU A 2 2.10 10.72 -15.03
N LYS A 3 1.17 10.78 -14.07
CA LYS A 3 1.47 10.58 -12.65
C LYS A 3 1.52 9.09 -12.37
N ILE A 4 2.52 8.66 -11.60
CA ILE A 4 2.69 7.27 -11.23
C ILE A 4 1.52 6.83 -10.34
N ASN A 5 0.79 5.82 -10.81
CA ASN A 5 -0.25 5.20 -10.01
C ASN A 5 0.36 4.13 -9.09
N LEU A 6 0.45 4.45 -7.80
CA LEU A 6 0.97 3.55 -6.76
C LEU A 6 0.23 2.21 -6.67
N LEU A 7 -0.98 2.06 -7.24
CA LEU A 7 -1.70 0.78 -7.26
C LEU A 7 -1.17 -0.22 -8.29
N LYS A 8 -0.58 0.28 -9.39
CA LYS A 8 -0.09 -0.51 -10.52
C LYS A 8 1.38 -0.93 -10.38
N VAL A 9 2.15 -0.26 -9.52
CA VAL A 9 3.56 -0.60 -9.29
C VAL A 9 3.74 -1.84 -8.40
N SER A 10 4.94 -2.42 -8.46
CA SER A 10 5.32 -3.56 -7.65
C SER A 10 5.22 -3.25 -6.14
N PRO A 11 5.01 -4.26 -5.28
CA PRO A 11 4.97 -4.08 -3.83
C PRO A 11 6.25 -3.44 -3.27
N GLU A 12 7.40 -3.81 -3.80
CA GLU A 12 8.70 -3.28 -3.35
C GLU A 12 8.84 -1.81 -3.72
N THR A 13 8.54 -1.44 -4.97
CA THR A 13 8.57 -0.05 -5.43
C THR A 13 7.61 0.80 -4.60
N ARG A 14 6.41 0.29 -4.27
CA ARG A 14 5.45 0.98 -3.40
C ARG A 14 6.01 1.23 -2.01
N LYS A 15 6.73 0.27 -1.42
CA LYS A 15 7.37 0.41 -0.10
C LYS A 15 8.43 1.49 -0.12
N ILE A 16 9.31 1.48 -1.14
CA ILE A 16 10.36 2.49 -1.32
C ILE A 16 9.75 3.88 -1.46
N MET A 17 8.74 4.05 -2.31
CA MET A 17 8.07 5.35 -2.51
C MET A 17 7.41 5.86 -1.23
N LYS A 18 6.76 4.99 -0.45
CA LYS A 18 6.21 5.36 0.88
C LYS A 18 7.31 5.80 1.84
N GLN A 19 8.44 5.09 1.88
CA GLN A 19 9.59 5.45 2.72
C GLN A 19 10.16 6.83 2.33
N GLN A 20 10.34 7.08 1.04
CA GLN A 20 10.80 8.36 0.53
C GLN A 20 9.83 9.50 0.88
N ALA A 21 8.53 9.31 0.66
CA ALA A 21 7.52 10.30 1.01
C ALA A 21 7.50 10.63 2.52
N ILE A 22 7.63 9.62 3.38
CA ILE A 22 7.71 9.80 4.84
C ILE A 22 9.01 10.50 5.23
N GLY A 23 10.13 10.15 4.61
CA GLY A 23 11.43 10.80 4.84
C GLY A 23 11.38 12.30 4.50
N LEU A 24 10.83 12.65 3.35
CA LEU A 24 10.64 14.05 2.93
C LEU A 24 9.68 14.80 3.85
N LYS A 25 8.60 14.14 4.29
CA LYS A 25 7.67 14.73 5.27
C LYS A 25 8.35 15.00 6.62
N LYS A 26 9.23 14.10 7.10
CA LYS A 26 10.01 14.34 8.33
C LYS A 26 10.96 15.54 8.21
N LYS A 27 11.40 15.85 6.99
CA LYS A 27 12.17 17.06 6.66
C LYS A 27 11.29 18.31 6.48
N HIS A 28 10.01 18.25 6.85
CA HIS A 28 9.04 19.36 6.72
C HIS A 28 8.81 19.88 5.28
N VAL A 29 9.13 19.08 4.27
CA VAL A 29 8.86 19.41 2.86
C VAL A 29 7.35 19.45 2.62
N LYS A 30 6.89 20.43 1.82
CA LYS A 30 5.45 20.58 1.51
C LYS A 30 4.95 19.41 0.68
N HIS A 31 3.69 19.01 0.88
CA HIS A 31 3.10 17.88 0.15
C HIS A 31 3.11 18.06 -1.39
N LYS A 32 3.01 19.30 -1.89
CA LYS A 32 3.10 19.61 -3.34
C LYS A 32 4.48 19.25 -3.89
N GLU A 33 5.54 19.70 -3.23
CA GLU A 33 6.93 19.42 -3.62
C GLU A 33 7.25 17.92 -3.56
N ILE A 34 6.74 17.22 -2.54
CA ILE A 34 6.86 15.75 -2.44
C ILE A 34 6.17 15.06 -3.63
N ALA A 35 4.98 15.53 -4.01
CA ALA A 35 4.21 14.96 -5.11
C ALA A 35 4.92 15.16 -6.46
N GLU A 36 5.51 16.33 -6.68
CA GLU A 36 6.31 16.65 -7.86
C GLU A 36 7.59 15.82 -7.92
N THR A 37 8.32 15.72 -6.80
CA THR A 37 9.57 14.96 -6.72
C THR A 37 9.37 13.47 -7.01
N LEU A 38 8.30 12.89 -6.48
CA LEU A 38 8.01 11.46 -6.65
C LEU A 38 7.13 11.16 -7.87
N ASN A 39 6.70 12.19 -8.61
CA ASN A 39 5.74 12.08 -9.72
C ASN A 39 4.43 11.37 -9.34
N ILE A 40 3.92 11.61 -8.13
CA ILE A 40 2.68 11.02 -7.61
C ILE A 40 1.60 12.11 -7.48
N SER A 41 0.33 11.73 -7.38
CA SER A 41 -0.72 12.69 -6.99
C SER A 41 -0.59 13.17 -5.53
N ILE A 42 -0.91 14.45 -5.31
CA ILE A 42 -0.93 15.10 -3.98
C ILE A 42 -1.83 14.32 -3.01
N GLN A 43 -3.01 13.87 -3.48
CA GLN A 43 -3.94 13.05 -2.69
C GLN A 43 -3.30 11.77 -2.14
N THR A 44 -2.35 11.19 -2.90
CA THR A 44 -1.68 9.97 -2.42
C THR A 44 -0.63 10.28 -1.37
N VAL A 45 0.07 11.42 -1.50
CA VAL A 45 0.95 11.94 -0.44
C VAL A 45 0.16 12.19 0.85
N ASP A 46 -1.03 12.79 0.76
CA ASP A 46 -1.91 13.02 1.91
C ASP A 46 -2.36 11.71 2.58
N ARG A 47 -2.72 10.70 1.78
CA ARG A 47 -3.08 9.37 2.29
C ARG A 47 -1.90 8.71 3.01
N ILE A 48 -0.70 8.75 2.44
CA ILE A 48 0.52 8.21 3.07
C ILE A 48 0.83 8.97 4.37
N SER A 49 0.75 10.29 4.33
CA SER A 49 0.98 11.20 5.45
C SER A 49 0.02 10.90 6.61
N SER A 50 -1.26 10.70 6.30
CA SER A 50 -2.31 10.38 7.27
C SER A 50 -2.18 8.96 7.83
N ALA A 51 -1.88 7.97 6.98
CA ALA A 51 -1.63 6.60 7.41
C ALA A 51 -0.42 6.51 8.35
N TYR A 52 0.65 7.26 8.07
CA TYR A 52 1.82 7.35 8.95
C TYR A 52 1.48 8.00 10.30
N LYS A 53 0.64 9.05 10.32
CA LYS A 53 0.18 9.65 11.59
C LYS A 53 -0.63 8.67 12.44
N LYS A 54 -1.42 7.79 11.83
CA LYS A 54 -2.29 6.82 12.54
C LYS A 54 -1.54 5.57 13.01
N GLU A 55 -0.77 4.95 12.12
CA GLU A 55 -0.19 3.62 12.33
C GLU A 55 1.34 3.64 12.52
N GLY A 56 1.97 4.81 12.37
CA GLY A 56 3.42 4.95 12.43
C GLY A 56 4.12 4.14 11.33
N ALA A 57 5.21 3.44 11.70
CA ALA A 57 5.99 2.62 10.78
C ALA A 57 5.22 1.43 10.20
N LYS A 58 4.09 1.02 10.81
CA LYS A 58 3.28 -0.10 10.32
C LYS A 58 2.69 0.16 8.93
N CYS A 59 2.51 1.44 8.53
CA CYS A 59 1.97 1.80 7.21
C CYS A 59 2.92 1.45 6.04
N LEU A 60 4.21 1.22 6.34
CA LEU A 60 5.21 0.77 5.36
C LEU A 60 5.06 -0.71 5.02
N LYS A 61 4.41 -1.50 5.89
CA LYS A 61 4.16 -2.90 5.64
C LYS A 61 3.07 -3.03 4.59
N GLU A 62 3.34 -3.77 3.53
CA GLU A 62 2.35 -4.02 2.49
C GLU A 62 1.29 -4.99 3.02
N LYS A 63 0.01 -4.65 2.82
CA LYS A 63 -1.11 -5.53 3.17
C LYS A 63 -1.24 -6.62 2.11
N LYS A 64 -1.56 -7.85 2.53
CA LYS A 64 -1.89 -8.92 1.59
C LYS A 64 -3.09 -8.46 0.76
N ARG A 65 -2.89 -8.33 -0.54
CA ARG A 65 -3.96 -7.95 -1.49
C ARG A 65 -4.79 -9.17 -1.85
N GLY A 66 -6.05 -8.95 -2.21
CA GLY A 66 -7.00 -10.01 -2.55
C GLY A 66 -7.78 -10.54 -1.35
N ARG A 67 -8.59 -11.56 -1.62
CA ARG A 67 -9.38 -12.24 -0.59
C ARG A 67 -8.48 -13.06 0.33
N LYS A 68 -8.90 -13.23 1.58
CA LYS A 68 -8.27 -14.19 2.49
C LYS A 68 -8.46 -15.60 1.94
N LEU A 69 -7.53 -16.50 2.27
CA LEU A 69 -7.67 -17.91 1.91
C LEU A 69 -8.95 -18.45 2.57
N GLY A 70 -9.81 -19.12 1.79
CA GLY A 70 -11.12 -19.62 2.26
C GLY A 70 -12.23 -18.56 2.33
N GLU A 71 -11.94 -17.28 2.07
CA GLU A 71 -12.97 -16.23 2.04
C GLU A 71 -13.84 -16.41 0.79
N LYS A 72 -15.05 -16.92 1.02
CA LYS A 72 -16.06 -17.37 0.04
C LYS A 72 -15.92 -18.80 -0.48
N CYS A 73 -15.17 -19.67 0.19
CA CYS A 73 -15.35 -21.11 0.01
C CYS A 73 -16.61 -21.53 0.79
N GLN A 74 -17.49 -22.31 0.18
CA GLN A 74 -18.67 -22.87 0.86
C GLN A 74 -18.32 -24.12 1.66
N LEU A 75 -17.29 -24.83 1.24
CA LEU A 75 -16.80 -26.03 1.88
C LEU A 75 -15.58 -25.68 2.73
N THR A 76 -15.48 -26.34 3.88
CA THR A 76 -14.27 -26.32 4.70
C THR A 76 -13.18 -27.17 4.05
N PRO A 77 -11.89 -26.95 4.36
CA PRO A 77 -10.80 -27.77 3.83
C PRO A 77 -10.98 -29.28 4.10
N ALA A 78 -11.59 -29.61 5.25
CA ALA A 78 -11.94 -30.99 5.59
C ALA A 78 -13.02 -31.57 4.65
N GLN A 79 -14.03 -30.79 4.29
CA GLN A 79 -15.07 -31.21 3.35
C GLN A 79 -14.53 -31.34 1.92
N GLU A 80 -13.65 -30.44 1.49
CA GLU A 80 -13.00 -30.55 0.18
C GLU A 80 -12.16 -31.83 0.08
N SER A 81 -11.44 -32.20 1.14
CA SER A 81 -10.60 -33.42 1.16
C SER A 81 -11.40 -34.73 1.01
N LEU A 82 -12.69 -34.73 1.37
CA LEU A 82 -13.57 -35.88 1.20
C LEU A 82 -14.09 -36.02 -0.23
N ILE A 83 -14.16 -34.92 -1.00
CA ILE A 83 -14.66 -34.91 -2.38
C ILE A 83 -13.56 -35.29 -3.37
N TYR A 84 -12.30 -34.92 -3.09
CA TYR A 84 -11.15 -35.20 -3.96
C TYR A 84 -10.54 -36.60 -3.77
N ARG A 85 -11.15 -37.46 -2.96
CA ARG A 85 -10.74 -38.84 -2.73
C ARG A 85 -11.48 -39.78 -3.67
#